data_AF-A0A7S0MYT7-F1
#
_entry.id   AF-A0A7S0MYT7-F1
#
_cell.length_a   1.000
_cell.length_b   1.000
_cell.length_c   1.000
_cell.angle_alpha   90.00
_cell.angle_beta   90.00
_cell.angle_gamma   90.00
#
_symmetry.space_group_name_H-M   'P 1'
#
loop_
_entity.id
_entity.type
_entity.pdbx_description
1 polymer ?
#
loop_
_entity_poly.entity_id
_entity_poly.type
_entity_poly.pdbx_seq_one_letter_code
_entity_poly.pdbx_strand_id
1 'polypeptide(L)'
;GQYGQAGPGLAAEYVAAYDLHNSAPGLLNVTVVYNDTTQVSSGFGAPRWIRLSQPLNAAIDAFLGAVSGSGGRIRASLMAMKEMPKVATFLSIDFGSLLGPFFFTLAWNILFPTIVVSLVYEKEMKLRVMMRMMGLGTSAYWVINYLFWFILYIVFTFVFLLIGSIISLPSGYKLGLFTKQQPSIHLVFFLLFINSTIAFAMLWASVIRSSRTAQIAGTLWVVGMSVIAWTAWDTGNFFNTDIISTELKNFITLWPIWGFYRGWGEYKEYANQAARLGRSGIQWSDVNGDPRCGMGAVLVVMLVEWPIFLLISLYLDQVLDSGHRVPRHPLFFLNWKGTNQAGQVGTTADPEAEAGAPAFEDVRREEQRVRALLEGSPEQHDAVMIKEIHKVYPPYMGNKAKTAVRT
;
A
#
# COMPACT_ATOMS: atom_id res chain seq x y z
N GLY A 1 27.54 -36.32 29.07
CA GLY A 1 26.69 -36.39 30.27
C GLY A 1 26.59 -35.01 30.90
N GLN A 2 25.37 -34.50 31.02
CA GLN A 2 24.94 -33.57 32.06
C GLN A 2 23.43 -33.80 32.22
N TYR A 3 23.03 -34.23 33.41
CA TYR A 3 21.65 -34.53 33.78
C TYR A 3 20.88 -33.22 33.99
N GLY A 4 19.86 -32.98 33.17
CA GLY A 4 18.81 -32.00 33.44
C GLY A 4 17.54 -32.74 33.82
N GLN A 5 17.01 -32.43 35.01
CA GLN A 5 15.81 -33.05 35.57
C GLN A 5 14.60 -32.88 34.64
N ALA A 6 13.85 -33.97 34.46
CA ALA A 6 12.61 -34.02 33.71
C ALA A 6 11.47 -33.37 34.52
N GLY A 7 10.90 -32.29 33.98
CA GLY A 7 9.52 -31.84 34.26
C GLY A 7 8.61 -32.20 33.07
N PRO A 8 7.29 -32.30 33.25
CA PRO A 8 6.39 -32.82 32.23
C PRO A 8 6.15 -31.77 31.13
N GLY A 9 6.29 -32.17 29.87
CA GLY A 9 5.56 -31.53 28.77
C GLY A 9 6.27 -30.52 27.87
N LEU A 10 7.60 -30.58 27.69
CA LEU A 10 8.28 -29.88 26.59
C LEU A 10 9.29 -30.83 25.94
N ALA A 11 9.02 -31.24 24.70
CA ALA A 11 9.98 -31.98 23.90
C ALA A 11 11.23 -31.10 23.73
N ALA A 12 12.34 -31.48 24.35
CA ALA A 12 13.61 -30.80 24.16
C ALA A 12 14.01 -30.94 22.68
N GLU A 13 14.16 -29.82 21.99
CA GLU A 13 14.63 -29.80 20.61
C GLU A 13 16.13 -30.07 20.62
N TYR A 14 16.53 -31.30 20.25
CA TYR A 14 17.92 -31.69 20.17
C TYR A 14 18.49 -31.34 18.79
N VAL A 15 19.58 -30.58 18.73
CA VAL A 15 20.28 -30.20 17.49
C VAL A 15 20.78 -31.44 16.72
N ALA A 16 21.22 -32.46 17.47
CA ALA A 16 21.50 -33.80 16.97
C ALA A 16 21.32 -34.81 18.11
N ALA A 17 20.88 -36.03 17.77
CA ALA A 17 20.79 -37.18 18.65
C ALA A 17 21.71 -38.29 18.15
N TYR A 18 22.31 -39.02 19.09
CA TYR A 18 23.22 -40.11 18.84
C TYR A 18 22.64 -41.39 19.43
N ASP A 19 22.43 -42.40 18.59
CA ASP A 19 22.06 -43.74 19.02
C ASP A 19 23.26 -44.69 18.88
N LEU A 20 23.59 -45.34 20.00
CA LEU A 20 24.73 -46.25 20.18
C LEU A 20 24.26 -47.65 20.66
N HIS A 21 22.95 -47.95 20.62
CA HIS A 21 22.36 -49.13 21.27
C HIS A 21 22.92 -50.48 20.78
N ASN A 22 23.49 -50.55 19.57
CA ASN A 22 24.05 -51.78 19.00
C ASN A 22 25.59 -51.74 18.91
N SER A 23 26.24 -51.11 19.89
CA SER A 23 27.69 -51.03 19.98
C SER A 23 28.25 -52.06 20.97
N ALA A 24 29.37 -52.71 20.60
CA ALA A 24 30.06 -53.74 21.38
C ALA A 24 31.57 -53.41 21.45
N PRO A 25 32.37 -53.98 22.37
CA PRO A 25 33.79 -53.63 22.56
C PRO A 25 34.70 -53.74 21.31
N GLY A 26 34.23 -54.41 20.24
CA GLY A 26 34.92 -54.44 18.93
C GLY A 26 34.06 -53.94 17.74
N LEU A 27 32.85 -53.44 17.98
CA LEU A 27 31.92 -52.99 16.93
C LEU A 27 31.29 -51.66 17.34
N LEU A 28 31.68 -50.57 16.67
CA LEU A 28 31.05 -49.26 16.85
C LEU A 28 29.95 -49.07 15.81
N ASN A 29 28.69 -49.11 16.26
CA ASN A 29 27.53 -48.73 15.45
C ASN A 29 26.97 -47.40 15.98
N VAL A 30 27.06 -46.34 15.17
CA VAL A 30 26.57 -44.99 15.54
C VAL A 30 25.55 -44.54 14.50
N THR A 31 24.33 -44.28 14.96
CA THR A 31 23.31 -43.59 14.16
C THR A 31 23.21 -42.14 14.61
N VAL A 32 23.37 -41.21 13.67
CA VAL A 32 23.25 -39.76 13.94
C VAL A 32 21.96 -39.26 13.32
N VAL A 33 21.10 -38.68 14.16
CA VAL A 33 19.87 -38.01 13.72
C VAL A 33 20.07 -36.53 13.94
N TYR A 34 19.84 -35.69 12.94
CA TYR A 34 19.98 -34.24 13.05
C TYR A 34 18.79 -33.54 12.39
N ASN A 35 18.45 -32.35 12.90
CA ASN A 35 17.35 -31.56 12.36
C ASN A 35 17.88 -30.53 11.34
N ASP A 36 17.56 -30.69 10.05
CA ASP A 36 18.01 -29.80 8.97
C ASP A 36 16.97 -28.72 8.59
N THR A 37 15.91 -28.55 9.39
CA THR A 37 14.89 -27.53 9.11
C THR A 37 15.43 -26.09 9.20
N THR A 38 16.65 -25.90 9.71
CA THR A 38 17.33 -24.59 9.76
C THR A 38 17.59 -24.00 8.38
N GLN A 39 17.62 -24.80 7.31
CA GLN A 39 17.72 -24.28 5.93
C GLN A 39 16.45 -23.60 5.43
N VAL A 40 15.29 -23.92 6.04
CA VAL A 40 13.97 -23.44 5.61
C VAL A 40 13.51 -22.23 6.43
N SER A 41 13.98 -22.06 7.68
CA SER A 41 13.50 -20.97 8.54
C SER A 41 14.18 -19.60 8.32
N SER A 42 15.33 -19.55 7.64
CA SER A 42 16.09 -18.30 7.49
C SER A 42 15.70 -17.56 6.22
N GLY A 43 14.51 -16.95 6.20
CA GLY A 43 14.00 -16.11 5.10
C GLY A 43 14.95 -14.99 4.66
N PHE A 44 15.92 -14.58 5.50
CA PHE A 44 16.95 -13.60 5.10
C PHE A 44 18.40 -14.00 5.43
N GLY A 45 18.65 -15.25 5.83
CA GLY A 45 19.99 -15.72 6.21
C GLY A 45 20.68 -16.55 5.13
N ALA A 46 22.01 -16.54 5.11
CA ALA A 46 22.77 -17.57 4.39
C ALA A 46 22.43 -18.95 4.98
N PRO A 47 22.33 -20.02 4.16
CA PRO A 47 22.04 -21.35 4.66
C PRO A 47 23.05 -21.73 5.74
N ARG A 48 22.56 -22.03 6.94
CA ARG A 48 23.38 -22.49 8.05
C ARG A 48 23.56 -23.99 7.89
N TRP A 49 24.70 -24.38 7.33
CA TRP A 49 25.10 -25.78 7.24
C TRP A 49 25.46 -26.30 8.64
N ILE A 50 24.84 -27.40 9.06
CA ILE A 50 25.15 -28.05 10.32
C ILE A 50 26.43 -28.88 10.14
N ARG A 51 27.44 -28.59 10.96
CA ARG A 51 28.71 -29.32 10.95
C ARG A 51 28.59 -30.60 11.77
N LEU A 52 28.31 -31.72 11.11
CA LEU A 52 28.13 -33.03 11.76
C LEU A 52 29.45 -33.71 12.16
N SER A 53 30.58 -33.27 11.60
CA SER A 53 31.89 -33.91 11.80
C SER A 53 32.44 -33.77 13.23
N GLN A 54 32.34 -32.58 13.82
CA GLN A 54 32.83 -32.33 15.18
C GLN A 54 32.09 -33.16 16.25
N PRO A 55 30.74 -33.19 16.26
CA PRO A 55 30.05 -33.94 17.29
C PRO A 55 30.08 -35.45 17.03
N LEU A 56 30.23 -35.90 15.77
CA LEU A 56 30.55 -37.30 15.46
C LEU A 56 31.92 -37.71 16.02
N ASN A 57 32.95 -36.86 15.89
CA ASN A 57 34.27 -37.12 16.47
C ASN A 57 34.20 -37.27 17.99
N ALA A 58 33.43 -36.40 18.66
CA ALA A 58 33.24 -36.48 20.10
C ALA A 58 32.54 -37.79 20.53
N ALA A 59 31.57 -38.29 19.75
CA ALA A 59 30.90 -39.56 20.01
C ALA A 59 31.84 -40.76 19.85
N ILE A 60 32.67 -40.77 18.80
CA ILE A 60 33.65 -41.83 18.55
C ILE A 60 34.74 -41.81 19.63
N ASP A 61 35.26 -40.64 20.00
CA ASP A 61 36.27 -40.50 21.07
C ASP A 61 35.71 -40.97 22.43
N ALA A 62 34.46 -40.65 22.74
CA ALA A 62 33.81 -41.11 23.97
C ALA A 62 33.67 -42.65 24.00
N PHE A 63 33.33 -43.27 22.87
CA PHE A 63 33.25 -44.72 22.77
C PHE A 63 34.62 -45.40 22.90
N LEU A 64 35.64 -44.89 22.21
CA LEU A 64 36.99 -45.43 22.30
C LEU A 64 37.60 -45.27 23.70
N GLY A 65 37.30 -44.16 24.38
CA GLY A 65 37.65 -43.97 25.78
C GLY A 65 36.95 -44.96 26.72
N ALA A 66 35.71 -45.33 26.43
CA ALA A 66 34.98 -46.34 27.20
C ALA A 66 35.52 -47.77 26.99
N VAL A 67 35.94 -48.11 25.77
CA VAL A 67 36.45 -49.45 25.42
C VAL A 67 37.92 -49.65 25.83
N SER A 68 38.76 -48.61 25.74
CA SER A 68 40.21 -48.75 25.93
C SER A 68 40.67 -48.85 27.39
N GLY A 69 39.80 -48.60 28.37
CA GLY A 69 40.18 -48.52 29.79
C GLY A 69 41.13 -47.34 30.09
N SER A 70 41.25 -46.96 31.36
CA SER A 70 41.84 -45.70 31.85
C SER A 70 43.33 -45.43 31.54
N GLY A 71 43.99 -46.23 30.69
CA GLY A 71 45.41 -46.10 30.35
C GLY A 71 45.71 -45.71 28.90
N GLY A 72 44.75 -45.83 27.98
CA GLY A 72 44.97 -45.58 26.55
C GLY A 72 44.21 -44.36 26.04
N ARG A 73 44.91 -43.28 25.68
CA ARG A 73 44.31 -42.13 24.98
C ARG A 73 44.19 -42.42 23.49
N ILE A 74 43.27 -43.30 23.11
CA ILE A 74 42.93 -43.51 21.70
C ILE A 74 42.00 -42.37 21.28
N ARG A 75 42.43 -41.56 20.32
CA ARG A 75 41.62 -40.52 19.68
C ARG A 75 41.36 -40.95 18.25
N ALA A 76 40.10 -41.02 17.85
CA ALA A 76 39.72 -41.18 16.45
C ALA A 76 39.11 -39.87 15.97
N SER A 77 39.90 -39.11 15.25
CA SER A 77 39.39 -37.96 14.52
C SER A 77 38.94 -38.42 13.14
N LEU A 78 37.64 -38.32 12.86
CA LEU A 78 37.19 -38.19 11.49
C LEU A 78 37.71 -36.83 11.01
N MET A 79 38.82 -36.85 10.28
CA MET A 79 39.29 -35.68 9.54
C MET A 79 38.32 -35.46 8.39
N ALA A 80 37.16 -34.87 8.70
CA ALA A 80 36.27 -34.40 7.66
C ALA A 80 37.05 -33.42 6.79
N MET A 81 36.96 -33.59 5.46
CA MET A 81 37.44 -32.56 4.55
C MET A 81 36.75 -31.26 4.94
N LYS A 82 37.54 -30.31 5.42
CA LYS A 82 37.09 -28.93 5.62
C LYS A 82 36.48 -28.48 4.30
N GLU A 83 35.33 -27.80 4.35
CA GLU A 83 34.77 -27.18 3.16
C GLU A 83 35.87 -26.40 2.42
N MET A 84 35.89 -26.54 1.09
CA MET A 84 36.84 -25.87 0.19
C MET A 84 36.98 -24.39 0.61
N PRO A 85 38.20 -23.82 0.68
CA PRO A 85 38.42 -22.48 1.21
C PRO A 85 37.48 -21.49 0.52
N LYS A 86 36.49 -21.03 1.27
CA LYS A 86 35.60 -19.96 0.84
C LYS A 86 36.39 -18.66 0.92
N VAL A 87 36.29 -17.84 -0.11
CA VAL A 87 36.87 -16.49 -0.14
C VAL A 87 36.42 -15.78 1.13
N ALA A 88 37.34 -15.06 1.80
CA ALA A 88 37.05 -14.36 3.05
C ALA A 88 35.81 -13.46 2.86
N THR A 89 34.69 -13.84 3.45
CA THR A 89 33.51 -12.99 3.56
C THR A 89 33.81 -11.97 4.65
N PHE A 90 34.33 -10.82 4.23
CA PHE A 90 34.31 -9.63 5.08
C PHE A 90 32.85 -9.28 5.37
N LEU A 91 32.61 -8.69 6.54
CA LEU A 91 31.29 -8.15 6.90
C LEU A 91 31.07 -6.88 6.07
N SER A 92 30.78 -7.05 4.77
CA SER A 92 30.36 -5.95 3.90
C SER A 92 28.91 -5.67 4.24
N ILE A 93 28.67 -4.62 5.03
CA ILE A 93 27.33 -4.05 5.15
C ILE A 93 27.03 -3.44 3.78
N ASP A 94 26.43 -4.24 2.90
CA ASP A 94 25.92 -3.76 1.63
C ASP A 94 24.64 -2.97 1.93
N PHE A 95 24.81 -1.66 2.13
CA PHE A 95 23.70 -0.73 2.32
C PHE A 95 22.67 -0.82 1.18
N GLY A 96 23.09 -1.24 -0.02
CA GLY A 96 22.18 -1.50 -1.14
C GLY A 96 21.26 -2.69 -0.88
N SER A 97 21.77 -3.77 -0.29
CA SER A 97 20.95 -4.94 0.10
C SER A 97 20.01 -4.63 1.28
N LEU A 98 20.44 -3.78 2.22
CA LEU A 98 19.70 -3.45 3.43
C LEU A 98 18.59 -2.41 3.18
N LEU A 99 18.93 -1.32 2.47
CA LEU A 99 18.02 -0.19 2.22
C LEU A 99 17.37 -0.24 0.83
N GLY A 100 17.84 -1.13 -0.06
CA GLY A 100 17.28 -1.31 -1.40
C GLY A 100 15.75 -1.51 -1.40
N PRO A 101 15.19 -2.40 -0.56
CA PRO A 101 13.73 -2.58 -0.48
C PRO A 101 12.99 -1.29 -0.09
N PHE A 102 13.53 -0.54 0.86
CA PHE A 102 12.97 0.75 1.29
C PHE A 102 12.95 1.76 0.14
N PHE A 103 14.09 2.01 -0.51
CA PHE A 103 14.17 2.96 -1.63
C PHE A 103 13.33 2.52 -2.83
N PHE A 104 13.23 1.22 -3.09
CA PHE A 104 12.40 0.68 -4.15
C PHE A 104 10.91 0.97 -3.89
N THR A 105 10.44 0.72 -2.66
CA THR A 105 9.04 1.02 -2.29
C THR A 105 8.73 2.52 -2.33
N LEU A 106 9.69 3.36 -1.93
CA LEU A 106 9.54 4.81 -2.00
C LEU A 106 9.45 5.31 -3.45
N ALA A 107 10.30 4.79 -4.34
CA ALA A 107 10.28 5.14 -5.76
C ALA A 107 8.94 4.80 -6.42
N TRP A 108 8.36 3.64 -6.09
CA TRP A 108 7.07 3.21 -6.62
C TRP A 108 5.87 4.02 -6.14
N ASN A 109 5.96 4.61 -4.94
CA ASN A 109 4.89 5.40 -4.33
C ASN A 109 5.06 6.91 -4.54
N ILE A 110 6.05 7.37 -5.31
CA ILE A 110 6.32 8.80 -5.53
C ILE A 110 5.21 9.53 -6.30
N LEU A 111 4.41 8.80 -7.09
CA LEU A 111 3.28 9.37 -7.82
C LEU A 111 2.08 9.66 -6.92
N PHE A 112 1.96 8.99 -5.76
CA PHE A 112 0.81 9.19 -4.87
C PHE A 112 0.69 10.66 -4.40
N PRO A 113 1.71 11.30 -3.80
CA PRO A 113 1.60 12.70 -3.37
C PRO A 113 1.34 13.64 -4.56
N THR A 114 1.92 13.35 -5.72
CA THR A 114 1.75 14.14 -6.94
C THR A 114 0.29 14.14 -7.41
N ILE A 115 -0.37 12.96 -7.41
CA ILE A 115 -1.79 12.84 -7.76
C ILE A 115 -2.64 13.65 -6.77
N VAL A 116 -2.41 13.48 -5.46
CA VAL A 116 -3.18 14.19 -4.43
C VAL A 116 -3.00 15.71 -4.57
N VAL A 117 -1.77 16.19 -4.74
CA VAL A 117 -1.46 17.62 -4.88
C VAL A 117 -2.15 18.21 -6.11
N SER A 118 -2.10 17.54 -7.25
CA SER A 118 -2.74 18.01 -8.48
C SER A 118 -4.27 18.10 -8.32
N LEU A 119 -4.91 17.07 -7.76
CA LEU A 119 -6.36 17.09 -7.53
C LEU A 119 -6.77 18.17 -6.52
N VAL A 120 -5.99 18.36 -5.46
CA VAL A 120 -6.25 19.39 -4.45
C VAL A 120 -5.96 20.79 -5.00
N TYR A 121 -4.95 20.95 -5.85
CA TYR A 121 -4.64 22.22 -6.51
C TYR A 121 -5.79 22.67 -7.43
N GLU A 122 -6.36 21.75 -8.23
CA GLU A 122 -7.52 22.05 -9.06
C GLU A 122 -8.76 22.45 -8.25
N LYS A 123 -8.90 21.85 -7.07
CA LYS A 123 -9.96 22.18 -6.10
C LYS A 123 -9.71 23.55 -5.45
N GLU A 124 -8.49 23.83 -5.01
CA GLU A 124 -8.06 25.06 -4.34
C GLU A 124 -8.20 26.28 -5.28
N MET A 125 -7.76 26.15 -6.53
CA MET A 125 -7.85 27.20 -7.56
C MET A 125 -9.22 27.28 -8.23
N LYS A 126 -10.21 26.51 -7.75
CA LYS A 126 -11.59 26.45 -8.29
C LYS A 126 -11.69 26.08 -9.77
N LEU A 127 -10.67 25.44 -10.33
CA LEU A 127 -10.65 25.00 -11.73
C LEU A 127 -11.78 24.00 -12.02
N ARG A 128 -12.11 23.14 -11.07
CA ARG A 128 -13.25 22.21 -11.18
C ARG A 128 -14.59 22.92 -11.36
N VAL A 129 -14.79 24.05 -10.69
CA VAL A 129 -16.02 24.86 -10.80
C VAL A 129 -16.06 25.56 -12.15
N MET A 130 -14.93 26.13 -12.59
CA MET A 130 -14.81 26.75 -13.91
C MET A 130 -15.12 25.76 -15.04
N MET A 131 -14.55 24.55 -14.99
CA MET A 131 -14.85 23.48 -15.96
C MET A 131 -16.33 23.11 -15.99
N ARG A 132 -16.98 23.08 -14.82
CA ARG A 132 -18.43 22.83 -14.74
C ARG A 132 -19.26 23.96 -15.32
N MET A 133 -18.86 25.22 -15.12
CA MET A 133 -19.51 26.38 -15.74
C MET A 133 -19.40 26.36 -17.26
N MET A 134 -18.31 25.78 -17.80
CA MET A 134 -18.16 25.52 -19.24
C MET A 134 -18.96 24.30 -19.75
N GLY A 135 -19.71 23.62 -18.88
CA GLY A 135 -20.59 22.51 -19.25
C GLY A 135 -20.02 21.10 -19.00
N LEU A 136 -18.85 20.97 -18.37
CA LEU A 136 -18.31 19.65 -18.04
C LEU A 136 -19.10 18.99 -16.90
N GLY A 137 -19.61 17.78 -17.15
CA GLY A 137 -20.26 16.98 -16.12
C GLY A 137 -19.29 16.54 -15.02
N THR A 138 -19.75 16.47 -13.76
CA THR A 138 -18.92 16.05 -12.62
C THR A 138 -18.42 14.61 -12.75
N SER A 139 -19.24 13.71 -13.29
CA SER A 139 -18.82 12.33 -13.56
C SER A 139 -17.74 12.25 -14.64
N ALA A 140 -17.88 13.05 -15.71
CA ALA A 140 -16.89 13.13 -16.79
C ALA A 140 -15.54 13.60 -16.28
N TYR A 141 -15.51 14.64 -15.42
CA TYR A 141 -14.29 15.11 -14.78
C TYR A 141 -13.55 14.00 -14.02
N TRP A 142 -14.27 13.22 -13.20
CA TRP A 142 -13.66 12.14 -12.40
C TRP A 142 -13.13 11.00 -13.28
N VAL A 143 -13.89 10.60 -14.32
CA VAL A 143 -13.45 9.55 -15.26
C VAL A 143 -12.22 9.99 -16.05
N ILE A 144 -12.20 11.24 -16.55
CA ILE A 144 -11.06 11.79 -17.29
C ILE A 144 -9.82 11.85 -16.41
N ASN A 145 -9.95 12.35 -15.18
CA ASN A 145 -8.82 12.40 -14.24
C ASN A 145 -8.33 11.01 -13.86
N TYR A 146 -9.25 10.07 -13.58
CA TYR A 146 -8.89 8.69 -13.28
C TYR A 146 -8.08 8.08 -14.42
N LEU A 147 -8.58 8.19 -15.65
CA LEU A 147 -7.95 7.62 -16.84
C LEU A 147 -6.59 8.27 -17.13
N PHE A 148 -6.49 9.59 -16.98
CA PHE A 148 -5.24 10.33 -17.14
C PHE A 148 -4.15 9.80 -16.19
N TRP A 149 -4.45 9.72 -14.90
CA TRP A 149 -3.50 9.21 -13.90
C TRP A 149 -3.21 7.73 -14.09
N PHE A 150 -4.21 6.93 -14.49
CA PHE A 150 -4.04 5.51 -14.78
C PHE A 150 -3.05 5.27 -15.93
N ILE A 151 -3.21 5.98 -17.05
CA ILE A 151 -2.29 5.90 -18.19
C ILE A 151 -0.88 6.35 -17.78
N LEU A 152 -0.78 7.48 -17.06
CA LEU A 152 0.50 8.00 -16.60
C LEU A 152 1.24 7.01 -15.69
N TYR A 153 0.52 6.34 -14.78
CA TYR A 153 1.10 5.34 -13.88
C TYR A 153 1.51 4.06 -14.65
N ILE A 154 0.75 3.65 -15.67
CA ILE A 154 1.15 2.53 -16.55
C ILE A 154 2.44 2.87 -17.29
N VAL A 155 2.56 4.07 -17.84
CA VAL A 155 3.78 4.51 -18.52
C VAL A 155 4.96 4.55 -17.54
N PHE A 156 4.76 5.10 -16.35
CA PHE A 156 5.75 5.09 -15.28
C PHE A 156 6.20 3.66 -14.94
N THR A 157 5.25 2.74 -14.75
CA THR A 157 5.49 1.32 -14.49
C THR A 157 6.33 0.68 -15.58
N PHE A 158 5.94 0.91 -16.83
CA PHE A 158 6.63 0.34 -17.99
C PHE A 158 8.08 0.84 -18.09
N VAL A 159 8.30 2.14 -17.95
CA VAL A 159 9.64 2.75 -17.95
C VAL A 159 10.47 2.21 -16.79
N PHE A 160 9.89 2.11 -15.61
CA PHE A 160 10.58 1.60 -14.42
C PHE A 160 11.00 0.14 -14.59
N LEU A 161 10.12 -0.71 -15.12
CA LEU A 161 10.42 -2.11 -15.43
C LEU A 161 11.48 -2.25 -16.53
N LEU A 162 11.43 -1.40 -17.56
CA LEU A 162 12.43 -1.38 -18.64
C LEU A 162 13.81 -1.01 -18.09
N ILE A 163 13.90 0.03 -17.27
CA ILE A 163 15.14 0.44 -16.59
C ILE A 163 15.63 -0.70 -15.69
N GLY A 164 14.73 -1.30 -14.90
CA GLY A 164 15.04 -2.45 -14.05
C GLY A 164 15.56 -3.68 -14.81
N SER A 165 15.14 -3.87 -16.07
CA SER A 165 15.62 -4.94 -16.93
C SER A 165 16.99 -4.65 -17.56
N ILE A 166 17.33 -3.38 -17.80
CA ILE A 166 18.58 -2.98 -18.46
C ILE A 166 19.71 -2.87 -17.43
N ILE A 167 19.42 -2.39 -16.22
CA ILE A 167 20.39 -2.25 -15.14
C ILE A 167 20.83 -3.65 -14.67
N SER A 168 21.99 -4.07 -15.17
CA SER A 168 22.75 -5.18 -14.60
C SER A 168 23.67 -4.59 -13.52
N LEU A 169 23.55 -5.06 -12.27
CA LEU A 169 24.45 -4.58 -11.22
C LEU A 169 25.91 -4.96 -11.57
N PRO A 170 26.91 -4.18 -11.08
CA PRO A 170 28.34 -4.46 -11.31
C PRO A 170 28.79 -5.86 -10.86
N SER A 171 27.99 -6.54 -10.04
CA SER A 171 28.20 -7.92 -9.60
C SER A 171 27.75 -8.98 -10.63
N GLY A 172 27.32 -8.61 -11.85
CA GLY A 172 26.84 -9.54 -12.88
C GLY A 172 25.43 -10.08 -12.64
N TYR A 173 24.80 -9.72 -11.51
CA TYR A 173 23.39 -9.99 -11.26
C TYR A 173 22.54 -8.98 -12.05
N LYS A 174 21.83 -9.46 -13.07
CA LYS A 174 20.59 -8.80 -13.51
C LYS A 174 19.65 -8.73 -12.29
N LEU A 175 18.74 -7.76 -12.20
CA LEU A 175 17.65 -7.80 -11.22
C LEU A 175 16.85 -9.11 -11.45
N GLY A 176 17.30 -10.21 -10.85
CA GLY A 176 16.71 -11.55 -10.98
C GLY A 176 15.30 -11.61 -10.39
N LEU A 177 14.90 -10.54 -9.71
CA LEU A 177 13.58 -10.27 -9.18
C LEU A 177 12.48 -10.36 -10.25
N PHE A 178 12.76 -10.06 -11.52
CA PHE A 178 11.76 -10.16 -12.59
C PHE A 178 12.00 -11.30 -13.59
N THR A 179 13.21 -11.88 -13.63
CA THR A 179 13.62 -12.78 -14.72
C THR A 179 13.12 -14.22 -14.54
N LYS A 180 12.86 -14.66 -13.29
CA LYS A 180 12.41 -16.03 -12.99
C LYS A 180 10.95 -16.14 -12.55
N GLN A 181 10.26 -15.01 -12.44
CA GLN A 181 8.91 -14.90 -11.93
C GLN A 181 7.88 -14.95 -13.08
N GLN A 182 6.68 -15.48 -12.86
CA GLN A 182 5.66 -15.54 -13.93
C GLN A 182 5.16 -14.12 -14.33
N PRO A 183 5.21 -13.72 -15.61
CA PRO A 183 4.85 -12.36 -16.03
C PRO A 183 3.39 -11.96 -15.73
N SER A 184 2.47 -12.92 -15.75
CA SER A 184 1.04 -12.66 -15.51
C SER A 184 0.76 -12.20 -14.08
N ILE A 185 1.48 -12.73 -13.07
CA ILE A 185 1.31 -12.33 -11.67
C ILE A 185 1.75 -10.88 -11.48
N HIS A 186 2.87 -10.47 -12.09
CA HIS A 186 3.32 -9.08 -12.03
C HIS A 186 2.31 -8.13 -12.68
N LEU A 187 1.79 -8.49 -13.85
CA LEU A 187 0.78 -7.69 -14.54
C LEU A 187 -0.42 -7.45 -13.62
N VAL A 188 -0.98 -8.51 -13.04
CA VAL A 188 -2.15 -8.42 -12.16
C VAL A 188 -1.82 -7.60 -10.90
N PHE A 189 -0.68 -7.86 -10.27
CA PHE A 189 -0.24 -7.15 -9.06
C PHE A 189 -0.09 -5.64 -9.30
N PHE A 190 0.65 -5.23 -10.32
CA PHE A 190 0.85 -3.81 -10.62
C PHE A 190 -0.44 -3.14 -11.08
N LEU A 191 -1.28 -3.83 -11.87
CA LEU A 191 -2.57 -3.30 -12.28
C LEU A 191 -3.45 -2.99 -11.07
N LEU A 192 -3.59 -3.93 -10.13
CA LEU A 192 -4.37 -3.72 -8.91
C LEU A 192 -3.77 -2.62 -8.05
N PHE A 193 -2.45 -2.61 -7.86
CA PHE A 193 -1.76 -1.58 -7.09
C PHE A 193 -1.96 -0.17 -7.65
N ILE A 194 -1.88 0.02 -8.98
CA ILE A 194 -2.13 1.31 -9.63
C ILE A 194 -3.56 1.78 -9.35
N ASN A 195 -4.54 0.90 -9.54
CA ASN A 195 -5.95 1.20 -9.32
C ASN A 195 -6.22 1.57 -7.85
N SER A 196 -5.70 0.78 -6.90
CA SER A 196 -5.80 1.07 -5.45
C SER A 196 -5.15 2.41 -5.07
N THR A 197 -3.97 2.72 -5.62
CA THR A 197 -3.24 3.96 -5.30
C THR A 197 -3.98 5.20 -5.80
N ILE A 198 -4.52 5.15 -7.02
CA ILE A 198 -5.31 6.27 -7.58
C ILE A 198 -6.59 6.45 -6.77
N ALA A 199 -7.29 5.38 -6.43
CA ALA A 199 -8.50 5.45 -5.61
C ALA A 199 -8.24 6.04 -4.22
N PHE A 200 -7.13 5.63 -3.58
CA PHE A 200 -6.71 6.18 -2.30
C PHE A 200 -6.28 7.65 -2.40
N ALA A 201 -5.65 8.06 -3.51
CA ALA A 201 -5.30 9.46 -3.76
C ALA A 201 -6.55 10.34 -3.95
N MET A 202 -7.58 9.84 -4.66
CA MET A 202 -8.86 10.52 -4.79
C MET A 202 -9.57 10.67 -3.44
N LEU A 203 -9.50 9.65 -2.58
CA LEU A 203 -10.00 9.73 -1.22
C LEU A 203 -9.30 10.85 -0.43
N TRP A 204 -7.97 10.92 -0.48
CA TRP A 204 -7.21 12.00 0.16
C TRP A 204 -7.58 13.39 -0.37
N ALA A 205 -7.74 13.53 -1.69
CA ALA A 205 -8.11 14.78 -2.32
C ALA A 205 -9.52 15.27 -1.92
N SER A 206 -10.43 14.36 -1.55
CA SER A 206 -11.75 14.73 -1.04
C SER A 206 -11.67 15.42 0.34
N VAL A 207 -10.77 14.97 1.21
CA VAL A 207 -10.63 15.46 2.60
C VAL A 207 -9.76 16.71 2.70
N ILE A 208 -8.68 16.80 1.93
CA ILE A 208 -7.73 17.91 2.01
C ILE A 208 -8.22 19.11 1.20
N ARG A 209 -7.94 20.33 1.69
CA ARG A 209 -8.36 21.60 1.07
C ARG A 209 -7.23 22.42 0.45
N SER A 210 -6.02 22.38 1.01
CA SER A 210 -4.87 23.13 0.49
C SER A 210 -3.82 22.21 -0.13
N SER A 211 -3.30 22.60 -1.30
CA SER A 211 -2.28 21.85 -2.03
C SER A 211 -0.96 21.74 -1.26
N ARG A 212 -0.59 22.77 -0.48
CA ARG A 212 0.60 22.73 0.39
C ARG A 212 0.46 21.66 1.48
N THR A 213 -0.70 21.59 2.12
CA THR A 213 -1.00 20.54 3.11
C THR A 213 -0.99 19.16 2.46
N ALA A 214 -1.59 19.03 1.27
CA ALA A 214 -1.57 17.77 0.51
C ALA A 214 -0.15 17.29 0.21
N GLN A 215 0.74 18.21 -0.18
CA GLN A 215 2.13 17.87 -0.49
C GLN A 215 2.88 17.38 0.74
N ILE A 216 2.82 18.13 1.84
CA ILE A 216 3.51 17.78 3.09
C ILE A 216 2.93 16.48 3.65
N ALA A 217 1.61 16.38 3.78
CA ALA A 217 0.95 15.22 4.36
C ALA A 217 1.11 13.97 3.49
N GLY A 218 0.98 14.09 2.16
CA GLY A 218 1.17 12.98 1.23
C GLY A 218 2.61 12.47 1.22
N THR A 219 3.59 13.37 1.20
CA THR A 219 5.01 12.99 1.24
C THR A 219 5.38 12.35 2.58
N LEU A 220 4.95 12.95 3.70
CA LEU A 220 5.18 12.41 5.03
C LEU A 220 4.51 11.04 5.20
N TRP A 221 3.31 10.87 4.66
CA TRP A 221 2.60 9.59 4.64
C TRP A 221 3.39 8.52 3.88
N VAL A 222 3.86 8.83 2.66
CA VAL A 222 4.64 7.88 1.86
C VAL A 222 5.95 7.50 2.55
N VAL A 223 6.72 8.48 3.02
CA VAL A 223 8.00 8.22 3.70
C VAL A 223 7.75 7.45 5.00
N GLY A 224 6.83 7.92 5.84
CA GLY A 224 6.52 7.31 7.13
C GLY A 224 6.04 5.87 6.99
N MET A 225 5.05 5.61 6.12
CA MET A 225 4.54 4.26 5.92
C MET A 225 5.56 3.34 5.25
N SER A 226 6.43 3.85 4.37
CA SER A 226 7.52 3.05 3.79
C SER A 226 8.56 2.64 4.83
N VAL A 227 8.91 3.53 5.77
CA VAL A 227 9.82 3.19 6.87
C VAL A 227 9.19 2.15 7.79
N ILE A 228 7.93 2.32 8.18
CA ILE A 228 7.25 1.37 9.08
C ILE A 228 7.07 0.01 8.40
N ALA A 229 6.74 -0.02 7.11
CA ALA A 229 6.63 -1.27 6.35
C ALA A 229 7.99 -1.99 6.25
N TRP A 230 9.07 -1.23 6.00
CA TRP A 230 10.43 -1.76 5.98
C TRP A 230 10.85 -2.35 7.33
N THR A 231 10.66 -1.61 8.43
CA THR A 231 11.02 -2.12 9.76
C THR A 231 10.16 -3.33 10.15
N ALA A 232 8.86 -3.34 9.84
CA ALA A 232 7.97 -4.44 10.16
C ALA A 232 8.37 -5.75 9.45
N TRP A 233 8.78 -5.68 8.18
CA TRP A 233 9.17 -6.86 7.42
C TRP A 233 10.61 -7.27 7.65
N ASP A 234 11.58 -6.39 7.35
CA ASP A 234 13.00 -6.73 7.29
C ASP A 234 13.64 -6.80 8.69
N THR A 235 13.18 -6.00 9.65
CA THR A 235 13.71 -6.00 11.04
C THR A 235 12.82 -6.79 12.00
N GLY A 236 11.50 -6.66 11.88
CA GLY A 236 10.52 -7.21 12.83
C GLY A 236 9.96 -8.58 12.48
N ASN A 237 10.24 -9.10 11.28
CA ASN A 237 9.72 -10.39 10.78
C ASN A 237 8.19 -10.55 10.95
N PHE A 238 7.45 -9.44 10.90
CA PHE A 238 6.03 -9.33 11.30
C PHE A 238 5.13 -10.30 10.52
N PHE A 239 5.39 -10.48 9.23
CA PHE A 239 4.55 -11.29 8.36
C PHE A 239 4.84 -12.79 8.44
N ASN A 240 6.07 -13.18 8.79
CA ASN A 240 6.48 -14.60 8.91
C ASN A 240 6.31 -15.16 10.32
N THR A 241 5.93 -14.32 11.29
CA THR A 241 5.78 -14.73 12.68
C THR A 241 4.35 -15.23 12.93
N ASP A 242 4.22 -16.40 13.56
CA ASP A 242 2.93 -17.04 13.91
C ASP A 242 2.22 -16.35 15.10
N ILE A 243 2.94 -15.51 15.83
CA ILE A 243 2.42 -14.72 16.96
C ILE A 243 1.35 -13.71 16.49
N ILE A 244 1.42 -13.28 15.23
CA ILE A 244 0.58 -12.22 14.69
C ILE A 244 -0.57 -12.85 13.91
N SER A 245 -1.80 -12.50 14.29
CA SER A 245 -3.00 -13.05 13.67
C SER A 245 -3.09 -12.67 12.18
N THR A 246 -3.66 -13.57 11.39
CA THR A 246 -3.80 -13.40 9.94
C THR A 246 -4.70 -12.21 9.60
N GLU A 247 -5.69 -11.93 10.44
CA GLU A 247 -6.62 -10.81 10.28
C GLU A 247 -5.90 -9.48 10.44
N LEU A 248 -4.98 -9.36 11.41
CA LEU A 248 -4.21 -8.14 11.60
C LEU A 248 -3.25 -7.89 10.43
N LYS A 249 -2.61 -8.95 9.93
CA LYS A 249 -1.76 -8.87 8.73
C LYS A 249 -2.56 -8.36 7.53
N ASN A 250 -3.77 -8.90 7.33
CA ASN A 250 -4.66 -8.49 6.24
C ASN A 250 -5.23 -7.09 6.45
N PHE A 251 -5.53 -6.69 7.68
CA PHE A 251 -5.98 -5.34 8.00
C PHE A 251 -4.92 -4.34 7.58
N ILE A 252 -3.68 -4.44 8.08
CA ILE A 252 -2.60 -3.51 7.76
C ILE A 252 -2.31 -3.45 6.24
N THR A 253 -2.59 -4.54 5.51
CA THR A 253 -2.45 -4.61 4.04
C THR A 253 -3.43 -3.70 3.29
N LEU A 254 -4.54 -3.27 3.90
CA LEU A 254 -5.59 -2.41 3.30
C LEU A 254 -5.09 -1.01 2.89
N TRP A 255 -3.90 -0.63 3.35
CA TRP A 255 -3.26 0.61 2.93
C TRP A 255 -2.37 0.29 1.72
N PRO A 256 -2.57 0.92 0.55
CA PRO A 256 -1.91 0.48 -0.70
C PRO A 256 -0.38 0.35 -0.62
N ILE A 257 0.27 1.22 0.17
CA ILE A 257 1.72 1.17 0.42
C ILE A 257 2.13 -0.15 1.11
N TRP A 258 1.36 -0.58 2.11
CA TRP A 258 1.61 -1.83 2.83
C TRP A 258 1.25 -3.05 1.99
N GLY A 259 0.17 -2.99 1.22
CA GLY A 259 -0.15 -4.00 0.21
C GLY A 259 0.99 -4.18 -0.78
N PHE A 260 1.53 -3.07 -1.31
CA PHE A 260 2.66 -3.10 -2.22
C PHE A 260 3.90 -3.70 -1.55
N TYR A 261 4.23 -3.24 -0.36
CA TYR A 261 5.41 -3.71 0.37
C TYR A 261 5.32 -5.22 0.66
N ARG A 262 4.16 -5.71 1.11
CA ARG A 262 3.93 -7.14 1.36
C ARG A 262 4.08 -7.96 0.07
N GLY A 263 3.41 -7.55 -1.01
CA GLY A 263 3.54 -8.24 -2.30
C GLY A 263 4.98 -8.23 -2.83
N TRP A 264 5.70 -7.12 -2.66
CA TRP A 264 7.12 -7.02 -2.98
C TRP A 264 8.00 -7.95 -2.13
N GLY A 265 7.72 -8.06 -0.83
CA GLY A 265 8.39 -8.99 0.08
C GLY A 265 8.27 -10.44 -0.35
N GLU A 266 7.08 -10.87 -0.77
CA GLU A 266 6.82 -12.21 -1.32
C GLU A 266 7.62 -12.44 -2.62
N TYR A 267 7.62 -11.48 -3.55
CA TYR A 267 8.43 -11.58 -4.77
C TYR A 267 9.92 -11.76 -4.46
N LYS A 268 10.45 -11.01 -3.49
CA LYS A 268 11.85 -11.12 -3.05
C LYS A 268 12.14 -12.50 -2.47
N GLU A 269 11.25 -13.01 -1.63
CA GLU A 269 11.42 -14.31 -0.98
C GLU A 269 11.42 -15.48 -1.98
N TYR A 270 10.41 -15.53 -2.86
CA TYR A 270 10.34 -16.56 -3.89
C TYR A 270 11.49 -16.43 -4.92
N ALA A 271 11.95 -15.22 -5.23
CA ALA A 271 13.13 -15.02 -6.08
C ALA A 271 14.41 -15.54 -5.42
N ASN A 272 14.58 -15.32 -4.12
CA ASN A 272 15.71 -15.83 -3.35
C ASN A 272 15.69 -17.36 -3.28
N GLN A 273 14.52 -17.96 -3.04
CA GLN A 273 14.35 -19.41 -3.06
C GLN A 273 14.64 -20.00 -4.45
N ALA A 274 14.19 -19.35 -5.52
CA ALA A 274 14.48 -19.73 -6.90
C ALA A 274 15.99 -19.65 -7.25
N ALA A 275 16.73 -18.73 -6.64
CA ALA A 275 18.17 -18.63 -6.78
C ALA A 275 18.91 -19.72 -5.99
N ARG A 276 18.43 -20.06 -4.78
CA ARG A 276 19.08 -21.01 -3.86
C ARG A 276 18.77 -22.48 -4.17
N LEU A 277 17.50 -22.79 -4.43
CA LEU A 277 17.00 -24.15 -4.63
C LEU A 277 16.91 -24.53 -6.12
N GLY A 278 17.29 -23.63 -7.03
CA GLY A 278 17.17 -23.84 -8.47
C GLY A 278 15.73 -23.97 -8.98
N ARG A 279 14.73 -23.62 -8.18
CA ARG A 279 13.31 -23.63 -8.57
C ARG A 279 12.96 -22.42 -9.46
N SER A 280 11.79 -22.46 -10.07
CA SER A 280 11.15 -21.28 -10.66
C SER A 280 10.77 -20.28 -9.57
N GLY A 281 10.57 -19.00 -9.92
CA GLY A 281 9.93 -18.04 -9.03
C GLY A 281 8.47 -18.40 -8.75
N ILE A 282 7.77 -17.48 -8.09
CA ILE A 282 6.34 -17.54 -7.78
C ILE A 282 5.52 -17.88 -9.03
N GLN A 283 4.67 -18.89 -8.86
CA GLN A 283 3.70 -19.32 -9.85
C GLN A 283 2.27 -19.22 -9.31
N TRP A 284 1.27 -19.19 -10.18
CA TRP A 284 -0.13 -19.20 -9.77
C TRP A 284 -0.51 -20.44 -8.95
N SER A 285 0.19 -21.57 -9.15
CA SER A 285 0.06 -22.76 -8.31
C SER A 285 0.50 -22.51 -6.88
N ASP A 286 1.54 -21.71 -6.67
CA ASP A 286 2.04 -21.39 -5.33
C ASP A 286 1.11 -20.39 -4.63
N VAL A 287 0.56 -19.43 -5.38
CA VAL A 287 -0.41 -18.44 -4.87
C VAL A 287 -1.67 -19.10 -4.32
N ASN A 288 -2.16 -20.16 -4.98
CA ASN A 288 -3.40 -20.85 -4.57
C ASN A 288 -3.15 -22.08 -3.70
N GLY A 289 -1.95 -22.67 -3.78
CA GLY A 289 -1.64 -23.98 -3.18
C GLY A 289 -0.73 -23.94 -1.97
N ASP A 290 0.06 -22.88 -1.77
CA ASP A 290 0.97 -22.74 -0.63
C ASP A 290 0.35 -21.83 0.45
N PRO A 291 -0.02 -22.36 1.64
CA PRO A 291 -0.55 -21.55 2.74
C PRO A 291 0.42 -20.48 3.26
N ARG A 292 1.72 -20.59 2.94
CA ARG A 292 2.75 -19.61 3.32
C ARG A 292 2.81 -18.44 2.34
N CYS A 293 2.27 -18.60 1.14
CA CYS A 293 2.30 -17.56 0.11
C CYS A 293 1.31 -16.45 0.47
N GLY A 294 1.82 -15.30 0.93
CA GLY A 294 0.99 -14.14 1.26
C GLY A 294 0.41 -13.42 0.05
N MET A 295 0.88 -13.71 -1.17
CA MET A 295 0.51 -12.98 -2.39
C MET A 295 -0.98 -13.06 -2.71
N GLY A 296 -1.61 -14.23 -2.53
CA GLY A 296 -3.04 -14.40 -2.81
C GLY A 296 -3.92 -13.46 -1.97
N ALA A 297 -3.62 -13.37 -0.67
CA ALA A 297 -4.30 -12.46 0.23
C ALA A 297 -4.09 -10.99 -0.16
N VAL A 298 -2.88 -10.60 -0.58
CA VAL A 298 -2.59 -9.24 -1.05
C VAL A 298 -3.44 -8.88 -2.27
N LEU A 299 -3.51 -9.76 -3.26
CA LEU A 299 -4.29 -9.53 -4.48
C LEU A 299 -5.79 -9.39 -4.18
N VAL A 300 -6.33 -10.22 -3.27
CA VAL A 300 -7.73 -10.13 -2.85
C VAL A 300 -8.01 -8.82 -2.10
N VAL A 301 -7.13 -8.43 -1.17
CA VAL A 301 -7.28 -7.17 -0.43
C VAL A 301 -7.25 -5.97 -1.39
N MET A 302 -6.30 -5.92 -2.33
CA MET A 302 -6.22 -4.84 -3.32
C MET A 302 -7.44 -4.79 -4.24
N LEU A 303 -7.96 -5.95 -4.66
CA LEU A 303 -9.15 -6.02 -5.49
C LEU A 303 -10.40 -5.49 -4.77
N VAL A 304 -10.51 -5.74 -3.45
CA VAL A 304 -11.65 -5.31 -2.63
C VAL A 304 -11.52 -3.85 -2.19
N GLU A 305 -10.33 -3.39 -1.82
CA GLU A 305 -10.11 -2.02 -1.32
C GLU A 305 -10.30 -0.97 -2.43
N TRP A 306 -9.93 -1.30 -3.68
CA TRP A 306 -10.02 -0.40 -4.83
C TRP A 306 -11.43 0.19 -5.03
N PRO A 307 -12.50 -0.62 -5.21
CA PRO A 307 -13.85 -0.09 -5.35
C PRO A 307 -14.34 0.60 -4.08
N ILE A 308 -13.92 0.15 -2.89
CA ILE A 308 -14.30 0.76 -1.62
C ILE A 308 -13.78 2.19 -1.54
N PHE A 309 -12.49 2.42 -1.81
CA PHE A 309 -11.90 3.76 -1.81
C PHE A 309 -12.52 4.67 -2.88
N LEU A 310 -12.82 4.14 -4.07
CA LEU A 310 -13.54 4.90 -5.10
C LEU A 310 -14.95 5.30 -4.63
N LEU A 311 -15.72 4.38 -4.06
CA LEU A 311 -17.07 4.70 -3.59
C LEU A 311 -17.06 5.72 -2.43
N ILE A 312 -16.14 5.55 -1.47
CA ILE A 312 -16.00 6.50 -0.35
C ILE A 312 -15.55 7.86 -0.87
N SER A 313 -14.58 7.93 -1.79
CA SER A 313 -14.13 9.21 -2.33
C SER A 313 -15.24 9.96 -3.08
N LEU A 314 -16.04 9.26 -3.89
CA LEU A 314 -17.19 9.85 -4.59
C LEU A 314 -18.32 10.27 -3.64
N TYR A 315 -18.52 9.52 -2.55
CA TYR A 315 -19.48 9.88 -1.49
C TYR A 315 -19.01 11.13 -0.74
N LEU A 316 -17.75 11.15 -0.29
CA LEU A 316 -17.17 12.28 0.42
C LEU A 316 -17.11 13.54 -0.45
N ASP A 317 -16.86 13.42 -1.77
CA ASP A 317 -16.91 14.57 -2.69
C ASP A 317 -18.32 15.20 -2.80
N GLN A 318 -19.38 14.42 -2.55
CA GLN A 318 -20.76 14.92 -2.54
C GLN A 318 -21.18 15.53 -1.20
N VAL A 319 -20.63 15.02 -0.10
CA VAL A 319 -21.01 15.40 1.27
C VAL A 319 -20.11 16.50 1.82
N LEU A 320 -18.79 16.40 1.62
CA LEU A 320 -17.84 17.41 2.06
C LEU A 320 -17.98 18.63 1.16
N ASP A 321 -18.36 19.73 1.79
CA ASP A 321 -18.54 21.00 1.13
C ASP A 321 -17.24 21.41 0.40
N SER A 322 -17.33 21.42 -0.92
CA SER A 322 -16.29 21.94 -1.82
C SER A 322 -16.27 23.48 -1.85
N GLY A 323 -16.83 24.13 -0.82
CA GLY A 323 -16.94 25.58 -0.64
C GLY A 323 -17.94 26.27 -1.57
N HIS A 324 -18.64 25.51 -2.42
CA HIS A 324 -19.43 26.05 -3.54
C HIS A 324 -20.65 25.20 -3.90
N ARG A 325 -20.96 24.15 -3.13
CA ARG A 325 -22.22 23.39 -3.22
C ARG A 325 -22.89 23.48 -1.86
N VAL A 326 -24.22 23.58 -1.81
CA VAL A 326 -24.94 23.20 -0.59
C VAL A 326 -24.58 21.73 -0.34
N PRO A 327 -23.92 21.39 0.79
CA PRO A 327 -23.54 20.02 1.08
C PRO A 327 -24.80 19.17 1.09
N ARG A 328 -24.81 18.05 0.34
CA ARG A 328 -25.92 17.10 0.45
C ARG A 328 -25.87 16.49 1.83
N HIS A 329 -27.04 16.29 2.44
CA HIS A 329 -27.13 15.63 3.74
C HIS A 329 -26.38 14.28 3.68
N PRO A 330 -25.54 13.93 4.69
CA PRO A 330 -24.72 12.72 4.67
C PRO A 330 -25.54 11.44 4.40
N LEU A 331 -26.80 11.42 4.84
CA LEU A 331 -27.72 10.30 4.59
C LEU A 331 -28.62 10.49 3.36
N PHE A 332 -28.14 11.10 2.26
CA PHE A 332 -28.96 11.34 1.05
C PHE A 332 -29.55 10.06 0.41
N PHE A 333 -29.00 8.89 0.76
CA PHE A 333 -29.49 7.58 0.34
C PHE A 333 -30.63 7.05 1.23
N LEU A 334 -30.72 7.52 2.48
CA LEU A 334 -31.88 7.35 3.36
C LEU A 334 -32.81 8.56 3.19
N ASN A 335 -33.40 8.70 1.99
CA ASN A 335 -34.57 9.56 1.84
C ASN A 335 -35.75 8.89 2.57
N TRP A 336 -35.83 9.05 3.89
CA TRP A 336 -37.06 8.88 4.63
C TRP A 336 -38.08 9.80 3.97
N LYS A 337 -39.17 9.22 3.44
CA LYS A 337 -40.25 9.95 2.78
C LYS A 337 -40.77 11.06 3.72
N GLY A 338 -40.27 12.26 3.51
CA GLY A 338 -40.66 13.48 4.17
C GLY A 338 -40.56 14.59 3.13
N THR A 339 -41.57 14.62 2.27
CA THR A 339 -41.87 15.71 1.33
C THR A 339 -40.90 15.82 0.14
N ASN A 340 -41.32 15.19 -0.96
CA ASN A 340 -40.97 15.66 -2.29
C ASN A 340 -41.36 17.14 -2.40
N GLN A 341 -40.39 18.04 -2.38
CA GLN A 341 -40.48 19.27 -3.14
C GLN A 341 -39.56 19.16 -4.35
N ALA A 342 -40.02 18.37 -5.32
CA ALA A 342 -39.91 18.79 -6.70
C ALA A 342 -40.96 19.90 -6.91
N GLY A 343 -40.68 21.11 -6.39
CA GLY A 343 -41.47 22.31 -6.68
C GLY A 343 -40.78 23.01 -7.85
N GLN A 344 -41.31 22.91 -9.07
CA GLN A 344 -41.99 24.04 -9.69
C GLN A 344 -41.48 25.39 -9.16
N VAL A 345 -40.68 26.07 -9.98
CA VAL A 345 -40.46 27.51 -9.91
C VAL A 345 -41.82 28.16 -10.16
N GLY A 346 -42.59 28.27 -9.10
CA GLY A 346 -43.91 28.89 -9.02
C GLY A 346 -43.84 29.91 -7.89
N THR A 347 -44.04 31.14 -8.29
CA THR A 347 -44.03 32.37 -7.49
C THR A 347 -44.89 32.26 -6.23
N THR A 348 -44.27 32.19 -5.05
CA THR A 348 -44.81 32.76 -3.79
C THR A 348 -43.66 32.86 -2.79
N ALA A 349 -43.32 34.09 -2.44
CA ALA A 349 -42.33 34.41 -1.42
C ALA A 349 -42.96 34.26 -0.02
N ASP A 350 -42.36 33.44 0.83
CA ASP A 350 -42.53 33.51 2.28
C ASP A 350 -41.19 33.95 2.91
N PRO A 351 -41.14 34.97 3.80
CA PRO A 351 -39.89 35.71 4.05
C PRO A 351 -39.02 35.23 5.22
N GLU A 352 -39.31 34.10 5.87
CA GLU A 352 -38.76 33.82 7.21
C GLU A 352 -37.77 32.64 7.33
N ALA A 353 -37.36 31.99 6.24
CA ALA A 353 -36.55 30.76 6.32
C ALA A 353 -35.07 30.85 5.84
N GLU A 354 -34.57 32.01 5.41
CA GLU A 354 -33.23 32.11 4.78
C GLU A 354 -32.23 33.00 5.56
N ALA A 355 -31.96 32.68 6.82
CA ALA A 355 -31.06 33.47 7.68
C ALA A 355 -29.65 32.88 7.90
N GLY A 356 -29.11 32.08 6.96
CA GLY A 356 -27.97 31.20 7.28
C GLY A 356 -26.79 31.10 6.30
N ALA A 357 -26.72 31.88 5.22
CA ALA A 357 -25.62 31.76 4.25
C ALA A 357 -24.82 33.08 4.09
N PRO A 358 -23.47 33.03 4.14
CA PRO A 358 -22.62 34.24 4.11
C PRO A 358 -22.64 34.98 2.76
N ALA A 359 -23.16 34.36 1.70
CA ALA A 359 -23.38 34.95 0.37
C ALA A 359 -24.69 35.76 0.25
N PHE A 360 -25.47 35.85 1.33
CA PHE A 360 -26.68 36.68 1.38
C PHE A 360 -26.51 37.91 2.26
N GLU A 361 -25.46 37.99 3.07
CA GLU A 361 -25.27 39.13 3.97
C GLU A 361 -24.70 40.34 3.24
N ASP A 362 -23.83 40.12 2.26
CA ASP A 362 -23.38 41.14 1.30
C ASP A 362 -24.53 41.64 0.43
N VAL A 363 -25.37 40.73 -0.09
CA VAL A 363 -26.56 41.07 -0.88
C VAL A 363 -27.59 41.83 -0.05
N ARG A 364 -27.89 41.40 1.18
CA ARG A 364 -28.79 42.13 2.09
C ARG A 364 -28.27 43.50 2.46
N ARG A 365 -26.95 43.63 2.71
CA ARG A 365 -26.34 44.92 3.05
C ARG A 365 -26.41 45.88 1.86
N GLU A 366 -26.18 45.40 0.65
CA GLU A 366 -26.31 46.21 -0.55
C GLU A 366 -27.78 46.55 -0.87
N GLU A 367 -28.72 45.61 -0.68
CA GLU A 367 -30.15 45.91 -0.78
C GLU A 367 -30.60 46.97 0.23
N GLN A 368 -30.15 46.87 1.48
CA GLN A 368 -30.44 47.87 2.51
C GLN A 368 -29.83 49.23 2.17
N ARG A 369 -28.61 49.25 1.63
CA ARG A 369 -27.94 50.46 1.15
C ARG A 369 -28.70 51.11 -0.01
N VAL A 370 -29.14 50.31 -0.99
CA VAL A 370 -29.92 50.78 -2.14
C VAL A 370 -31.31 51.28 -1.71
N ARG A 371 -31.98 50.61 -0.78
CA ARG A 371 -33.25 51.06 -0.19
C ARG A 371 -33.10 52.38 0.57
N ALA A 372 -32.04 52.53 1.36
CA ALA A 372 -31.75 53.79 2.05
C ALA A 372 -31.48 54.95 1.06
N LEU A 373 -30.84 54.67 -0.09
CA LEU A 373 -30.64 55.65 -1.17
C LEU A 373 -31.94 56.00 -1.90
N LEU A 374 -32.93 55.09 -1.93
CA LEU A 374 -34.26 55.32 -2.53
C LEU A 374 -35.19 56.15 -1.62
N GLU A 375 -35.02 56.06 -0.30
CA GLU A 375 -35.81 56.81 0.69
C GLU A 375 -35.27 58.23 0.95
N GLY A 376 -34.03 58.53 0.54
CA GLY A 376 -33.44 59.87 0.56
C GLY A 376 -33.97 60.77 -0.56
N SER A 377 -34.08 62.07 -0.30
CA SER A 377 -34.59 63.07 -1.24
C SER A 377 -33.95 62.97 -2.64
N PRO A 378 -34.73 63.04 -3.72
CA PRO A 378 -34.29 62.73 -5.09
C PRO A 378 -33.30 63.74 -5.71
N GLU A 379 -32.87 64.77 -4.98
CA GLU A 379 -32.10 65.89 -5.54
C GLU A 379 -30.58 65.71 -5.48
N GLN A 380 -30.06 64.60 -4.93
CA GLN A 380 -28.62 64.47 -4.70
C GLN A 380 -28.04 63.08 -4.96
N HIS A 381 -28.35 62.49 -6.12
CA HIS A 381 -27.78 61.19 -6.50
C HIS A 381 -27.32 61.18 -7.96
N ASP A 382 -26.01 61.33 -8.19
CA ASP A 382 -25.31 61.07 -9.47
C ASP A 382 -25.22 59.56 -9.81
N ALA A 383 -26.14 58.75 -9.30
CA ALA A 383 -26.14 57.30 -9.49
C ALA A 383 -27.09 56.90 -10.63
N VAL A 384 -26.53 56.32 -11.71
CA VAL A 384 -27.33 55.67 -12.75
C VAL A 384 -28.01 54.44 -12.14
N MET A 385 -29.33 54.53 -11.94
CA MET A 385 -30.13 53.44 -11.40
C MET A 385 -30.72 52.59 -12.53
N ILE A 386 -30.22 51.36 -12.67
CA ILE A 386 -30.75 50.40 -13.64
C ILE A 386 -31.83 49.57 -12.94
N LYS A 387 -33.09 49.81 -13.29
CA LYS A 387 -34.25 49.03 -12.84
C LYS A 387 -34.62 47.98 -13.89
N GLU A 388 -35.19 46.87 -13.45
CA GLU A 388 -35.82 45.85 -14.32
C GLU A 388 -34.88 45.21 -15.35
N ILE A 389 -33.67 44.82 -14.91
CA ILE A 389 -32.75 44.06 -15.76
C ILE A 389 -33.39 42.71 -16.09
N HIS A 390 -33.70 42.52 -17.36
CA HIS A 390 -34.17 41.25 -17.89
C HIS A 390 -33.20 40.72 -18.94
N LYS A 391 -32.75 39.47 -18.76
CA LYS A 391 -31.96 38.76 -19.76
C LYS A 391 -32.84 37.74 -20.47
N VAL A 392 -33.15 37.99 -21.74
CA VAL A 392 -33.97 37.10 -22.57
C VAL A 392 -33.08 36.37 -23.56
N TYR A 393 -33.12 35.04 -23.54
CA TYR A 393 -32.48 34.22 -24.55
C TYR A 393 -33.42 34.08 -25.76
N PRO A 394 -32.93 34.35 -26.99
CA PRO A 394 -33.73 34.19 -28.18
C PRO A 394 -34.18 32.73 -28.35
N PRO A 395 -35.37 32.51 -28.94
CA PRO A 395 -35.91 31.17 -29.14
C PRO A 395 -35.01 30.36 -30.06
N TYR A 396 -34.64 29.14 -29.63
CA TYR A 396 -33.86 28.19 -30.42
C TYR A 396 -34.68 26.91 -30.61
N MET A 397 -34.79 26.44 -31.86
CA MET A 397 -35.47 25.18 -32.23
C MET A 397 -36.94 25.11 -31.76
N GLY A 398 -37.74 26.16 -32.03
CA GLY A 398 -39.19 26.14 -31.76
C GLY A 398 -39.61 26.29 -30.30
N ASN A 399 -38.66 26.43 -29.36
CA ASN A 399 -38.96 26.74 -27.97
C ASN A 399 -39.21 28.24 -27.77
N LYS A 400 -40.14 28.58 -26.86
CA LYS A 400 -40.40 29.98 -26.47
C LYS A 400 -39.15 30.60 -25.82
N ALA A 401 -39.00 31.92 -26.00
CA ALA A 401 -37.93 32.69 -25.37
C ALA A 401 -37.94 32.48 -23.85
N LYS A 402 -36.75 32.28 -23.26
CA LYS A 402 -36.59 32.07 -21.82
C LYS A 402 -35.95 33.32 -21.19
N THR A 403 -36.64 33.89 -20.22
CA THR A 403 -36.11 34.98 -19.38
C THR A 403 -35.33 34.36 -18.23
N ALA A 404 -34.03 34.60 -18.17
CA ALA A 404 -33.14 33.97 -17.19
C ALA A 404 -32.98 34.77 -15.89
N VAL A 405 -33.20 36.07 -15.94
CA VAL A 405 -33.15 36.97 -14.78
C VAL A 405 -34.27 37.99 -14.94
N ARG A 406 -35.03 38.21 -13.87
CA ARG A 406 -36.00 39.31 -13.72
C ARG A 406 -35.79 39.81 -12.29
N THR A 407 -35.18 40.99 -12.15
CA THR A 407 -35.01 41.69 -10.86
C THR A 407 -36.07 42.74 -10.67
#